data_AF-A0A2V9RRA2-F1
#
_entry.id   AF-A0A2V9RRA2-F1
#
_cell.length_a   1.000
_cell.length_b   1.000
_cell.length_c   1.000
_cell.angle_alpha   90.00
_cell.angle_beta   90.00
_cell.angle_gamma   90.00
#
_symmetry.space_group_name_H-M   'P 1'
#
loop_
_entity.id
_entity.type
_entity.pdbx_description
1 polymer ?
#
loop_
_entity_poly.entity_id
_entity_poly.type
_entity_poly.pdbx_seq_one_letter_code
_entity_poly.pdbx_strand_id
1 'polypeptide(L)' 'MTFTKVILALACLMSGTLVAQEAKVTQLLSKDLTNLPGKEGLMVTVEYPPGSSDPIHRHNAYG' A
#
# COMPACT_ATOMS: atom_id res chain seq x y z
N MET A 1 -39.14 -5.84 21.55
CA MET A 1 -38.25 -7.00 21.29
C MET A 1 -37.91 -7.21 19.81
N THR A 2 -38.78 -6.84 18.86
CA THR A 2 -38.51 -6.92 17.41
C THR A 2 -37.50 -5.87 16.95
N PHE A 3 -37.66 -4.60 17.36
CA PHE A 3 -36.75 -3.51 17.01
C PHE A 3 -35.30 -3.75 17.47
N THR A 4 -35.10 -4.31 18.67
CA THR A 4 -33.76 -4.65 19.18
C THR A 4 -33.06 -5.69 18.31
N LYS A 5 -33.79 -6.67 17.78
CA LYS A 5 -33.25 -7.69 16.87
C LYS A 5 -32.91 -7.10 15.49
N VAL A 6 -33.72 -6.17 15.00
CA VAL A 6 -33.46 -5.47 13.73
C VAL A 6 -32.22 -4.57 13.85
N ILE A 7 -32.08 -3.83 14.95
CA ILE A 7 -30.91 -2.98 15.21
C ILE A 7 -29.64 -3.82 15.32
N LEU A 8 -29.69 -4.95 16.04
CA LEU A 8 -28.54 -5.85 16.17
C LEU A 8 -28.14 -6.48 14.82
N ALA A 9 -29.13 -6.90 14.01
CA ALA A 9 -28.86 -7.41 12.66
C ALA A 9 -28.19 -6.33 11.79
N LEU A 10 -28.70 -5.11 11.79
CA LEU A 10 -28.14 -4.01 11.00
C LEU A 10 -26.71 -3.63 11.44
N ALA A 11 -26.42 -3.71 12.75
CA ALA A 11 -25.08 -3.50 13.29
C ALA A 11 -24.07 -4.57 12.85
N CYS A 12 -24.49 -5.84 12.76
CA CYS A 12 -23.63 -6.92 12.25
C CYS A 12 -23.29 -6.74 10.75
N LEU A 13 -24.20 -6.15 9.96
CA LEU A 13 -23.95 -5.80 8.56
C LEU A 13 -23.02 -4.58 8.38
N MET A 14 -22.75 -3.81 9.45
CA MET A 14 -21.77 -2.71 9.43
C MET A 14 -20.32 -3.18 9.65
N SER A 15 -20.07 -4.49 9.61
CA SER A 15 -18.72 -5.03 9.44
C SER A 15 -18.21 -4.60 8.07
N GLY A 16 -17.73 -3.36 7.99
CA GLY A 16 -17.24 -2.75 6.76
C GLY A 16 -16.23 -3.70 6.12
N THR A 17 -16.29 -3.83 4.81
CA THR A 17 -15.24 -4.49 4.04
C THR A 17 -13.91 -3.91 4.51
N LEU A 18 -13.08 -4.72 5.18
CA LEU A 18 -11.68 -4.40 5.41
C LEU A 18 -11.04 -4.40 4.02
N VAL A 19 -11.20 -3.30 3.29
CA VAL A 19 -10.50 -3.10 2.02
C VAL A 19 -9.04 -3.06 2.39
N ALA A 20 -8.27 -3.95 1.77
CA ALA A 20 -6.82 -3.94 1.83
C ALA A 20 -6.33 -2.50 1.56
N GLN A 21 -5.69 -1.89 2.55
CA GLN A 21 -5.14 -0.55 2.37
C GLN A 21 -3.96 -0.65 1.40
N GLU A 22 -3.80 0.33 0.50
CA GLU A 22 -2.69 0.33 -0.45
C GLU A 22 -1.34 0.38 0.27
N ALA A 23 -0.32 -0.23 -0.32
CA ALA A 23 1.03 -0.12 0.17
C ALA A 23 1.50 1.34 0.02
N LYS A 24 2.12 1.91 1.05
CA LYS A 24 2.63 3.27 1.01
C LYS A 24 4.11 3.24 0.64
N VAL A 25 4.44 3.82 -0.52
CA VAL A 25 5.81 3.97 -0.99
C VAL A 25 6.34 5.35 -0.61
N THR A 26 7.45 5.42 0.11
CA THR A 26 8.14 6.66 0.48
C THR A 26 9.55 6.65 -0.09
N GLN A 27 9.87 7.61 -0.97
CA GLN A 27 11.24 7.76 -1.46
C GLN A 27 12.15 8.33 -0.38
N LEU A 28 13.31 7.70 -0.19
CA LEU A 28 14.30 8.10 0.80
C LEU A 28 15.50 8.82 0.17
N LEU A 29 15.97 8.34 -0.99
CA LEU A 29 17.17 8.84 -1.66
C LEU A 29 17.08 8.59 -3.15
N SER A 30 17.54 9.57 -3.92
CA SER A 30 17.83 9.48 -5.36
C SER A 30 19.17 10.18 -5.54
N LYS A 31 20.16 9.45 -6.08
CA LYS A 31 21.53 9.96 -6.23
C LYS A 31 22.25 9.32 -7.41
N ASP A 32 23.08 10.11 -8.08
CA ASP A 32 24.00 9.58 -9.08
C ASP A 32 24.98 8.59 -8.45
N LEU A 33 25.24 7.50 -9.16
CA LEU A 33 26.20 6.49 -8.73
C LEU A 33 27.61 6.96 -9.07
N THR A 34 28.46 7.01 -8.05
CA THR A 34 29.88 7.37 -8.22
C THR A 34 30.56 6.41 -9.21
N ASN A 35 31.31 6.98 -10.14
CA ASN A 35 32.01 6.25 -11.22
C ASN A 35 31.11 5.52 -12.23
N LEU A 36 29.81 5.81 -12.26
CA LEU A 36 28.86 5.27 -13.25
C LEU A 36 28.06 6.41 -13.89
N PRO A 37 28.63 7.10 -14.91
CA PRO A 37 27.97 8.22 -15.56
C PRO A 37 26.60 7.83 -16.11
N GLY A 38 25.59 8.67 -15.85
CA GLY A 38 24.22 8.45 -16.32
C GLY A 38 23.43 7.39 -15.55
N LYS A 39 23.94 6.88 -14.42
CA LYS A 39 23.23 5.91 -13.57
C LYS A 39 22.90 6.50 -12.20
N GLU A 40 21.74 6.13 -11.69
CA GLU A 40 21.20 6.59 -10.41
C GLU A 40 20.90 5.41 -9.48
N GLY A 41 21.17 5.58 -8.19
CA GLY A 41 20.65 4.73 -7.12
C GLY A 41 19.41 5.37 -6.49
N LEU A 42 18.30 4.61 -6.51
CA LEU A 42 17.04 4.94 -5.86
C LEU A 42 16.85 4.08 -4.59
N MET A 43 16.40 4.69 -3.50
CA MET A 43 16.04 4.00 -2.26
C MET A 43 14.64 4.41 -1.82
N VAL A 44 13.81 3.43 -1.47
CA VAL A 44 12.43 3.62 -1.01
C VAL A 44 12.14 2.78 0.23
N THR A 45 11.24 3.24 1.07
CA THR A 45 10.53 2.42 2.07
C THR A 45 9.17 2.06 1.50
N VAL A 46 8.78 0.79 1.60
CA VAL A 46 7.42 0.35 1.28
C VAL A 46 6.76 -0.18 2.56
N GLU A 47 5.70 0.49 2.99
CA GLU A 47 4.93 0.13 4.17
C GLU A 47 3.68 -0.65 3.73
N TYR A 48 3.49 -1.87 4.28
CA TYR A 48 2.35 -2.74 3.98
C TYR A 48 1.43 -2.87 5.20
N PRO A 49 0.24 -2.24 5.19
CA PRO A 49 -0.79 -2.49 6.20
C PRO A 49 -1.34 -3.94 6.14
N PRO A 50 -2.05 -4.42 7.18
CA PRO A 50 -2.70 -5.73 7.13
C PRO A 50 -3.63 -5.89 5.92
N GLY A 51 -3.46 -6.98 5.18
CA GLY A 51 -4.21 -7.28 3.96
C GLY A 51 -3.73 -6.54 2.71
N SER A 52 -2.77 -5.61 2.83
CA SER A 52 -2.22 -4.85 1.71
C SER A 52 -1.44 -5.72 0.72
N SER A 53 -1.39 -5.27 -0.53
CA SER A 53 -0.52 -5.78 -1.57
C SER A 53 0.00 -4.62 -2.41
N ASP A 54 1.21 -4.75 -2.93
CA ASP A 54 1.73 -3.90 -4.00
C ASP A 54 1.50 -4.66 -5.32
N PRO A 55 0.59 -4.18 -6.20
CA PRO A 55 0.28 -4.86 -7.45
C PRO A 55 1.52 -5.06 -8.33
N ILE A 56 1.41 -5.99 -9.28
CA ILE A 56 2.48 -6.25 -10.25
C ILE A 56 2.80 -4.95 -11.01
N HIS A 57 4.04 -4.48 -10.88
CA HIS A 57 4.56 -3.31 -11.56
C HIS A 57 5.99 -3.57 -12.07
N ARG A 58 6.55 -2.60 -12.82
CA ARG A 58 7.92 -2.66 -13.38
C ARG A 58 8.70 -1.41 -13.02
N HIS A 59 9.99 -1.58 -12.75
CA HIS A 59 10.94 -0.47 -12.65
C HIS A 59 11.66 -0.28 -13.98
N ASN A 60 11.60 0.93 -14.53
CA ASN A 60 12.29 1.26 -15.78
C ASN A 60 13.69 1.76 -15.47
N ALA A 61 14.66 0.85 -15.45
CA ALA A 61 16.08 1.19 -15.38
C ALA A 61 16.68 1.08 -16.80
N TYR A 62 16.66 2.19 -17.54
CA TYR A 62 17.33 2.27 -18.83
C TYR A 62 18.84 2.45 -18.61
N GLY A 63 19.65 1.77 -19.43
CA GLY A 63 21.10 1.64 -19.27
C GLY A 63 21.88 2.85 -19.72
#